data_AF-A0A1E5GAK0-F1
#
_entry.id   AF-A0A1E5GAK0-F1
#
_cell.length_a   1.000
_cell.length_b   1.000
_cell.length_c   1.000
_cell.angle_alpha   90.00
_cell.angle_beta   90.00
_cell.angle_gamma   90.00
#
_symmetry.space_group_name_H-M   'P 1'
#
loop_
_entity.id
_entity.type
_entity.pdbx_description
1 polymer ?
#
loop_
_entity_poly.entity_id
_entity_poly.type
_entity_poly.pdbx_seq_one_letter_code
_entity_poly.pdbx_strand_id
1 'polypeptide(L)'
;MIYSAKKIFVCGIHGVGKTSFIKNSDSLQAYTKYTCSELIKNYSGQEFKFKKIDNLSNNQDILLDAVNYYVNEEMVLLDGHVVLFNKEKKIEIIDISIFKCLSIEYIIFLQADPKIIFERLVKRDGGTWLTLDLIEEAQNIEREKVIEYSKSLKINCDIYTWDQLESVFNRKVFSFNL
;
A
#
# COMPACT_ATOMS: atom_id res chain seq x y z
N MET A 1 -19.31 -4.49 6.65
CA MET A 1 -19.46 -3.77 5.37
C MET A 1 -18.76 -4.63 4.33
N ILE A 2 -19.44 -5.13 3.30
CA ILE A 2 -18.79 -5.91 2.23
C ILE A 2 -18.47 -4.92 1.11
N TYR A 3 -17.22 -4.89 0.65
CA TYR A 3 -16.82 -4.06 -0.49
C TYR A 3 -17.32 -4.70 -1.79
N SER A 4 -17.84 -3.89 -2.72
CA SER A 4 -18.26 -4.36 -4.05
C SER A 4 -17.14 -4.31 -5.10
N ALA A 5 -16.03 -3.64 -4.77
CA ALA A 5 -14.88 -3.47 -5.65
C ALA A 5 -14.13 -4.80 -5.81
N LYS A 6 -13.68 -5.09 -7.03
CA LYS A 6 -12.90 -6.30 -7.34
C LYS A 6 -11.43 -6.17 -6.97
N LYS A 7 -10.85 -4.97 -7.14
CA LYS A 7 -9.45 -4.70 -6.78
C LYS A 7 -9.34 -3.57 -5.77
N ILE A 8 -8.93 -3.91 -4.56
CA ILE A 8 -8.72 -2.97 -3.45
C ILE A 8 -7.22 -2.76 -3.26
N PHE A 9 -6.78 -1.51 -3.21
CA PHE A 9 -5.43 -1.16 -2.81
C PHE A 9 -5.42 -0.73 -1.34
N VAL A 10 -4.65 -1.43 -0.51
CA VAL A 10 -4.42 -1.06 0.90
C VAL A 10 -3.05 -0.43 1.03
N CYS A 11 -3.01 0.82 1.46
CA CYS A 11 -1.79 1.62 1.53
C CYS A 11 -1.62 2.37 2.85
N GLY A 12 -0.48 3.02 3.00
CA GLY A 12 -0.01 3.62 4.24
C GLY A 12 1.46 3.33 4.46
N ILE A 13 2.15 4.21 5.16
CA ILE A 13 3.60 4.15 5.33
C ILE A 13 4.06 2.87 6.02
N HIS A 14 5.35 2.55 5.88
CA HIS A 14 5.92 1.35 6.46
C HIS A 14 5.79 1.37 8.00
N GLY A 15 5.36 0.27 8.60
CA GLY A 15 5.14 0.19 10.06
C GLY A 15 3.75 0.64 10.54
N VAL A 16 2.90 1.20 9.66
CA VAL A 16 1.54 1.66 10.05
C VAL A 16 0.60 0.52 10.48
N GLY A 17 0.87 -0.72 10.08
CA GLY A 17 0.09 -1.89 10.53
C GLY A 17 -0.86 -2.50 9.49
N LYS A 18 -0.66 -2.25 8.18
CA LYS A 18 -1.46 -2.81 7.08
C LYS A 18 -1.74 -4.30 7.19
N THR A 19 -0.71 -5.11 7.38
CA THR A 19 -0.85 -6.57 7.51
C THR A 19 -1.77 -6.96 8.67
N SER A 20 -1.63 -6.28 9.82
CA SER A 20 -2.50 -6.50 10.98
C SER A 20 -3.94 -6.06 10.69
N PHE A 21 -4.14 -4.90 10.07
CA PHE A 21 -5.46 -4.41 9.69
C PHE A 21 -6.17 -5.39 8.74
N ILE A 22 -5.49 -5.82 7.67
CA ILE A 22 -6.04 -6.77 6.69
C ILE A 22 -6.44 -8.07 7.39
N LYS A 23 -5.59 -8.61 8.26
CA LYS A 23 -5.87 -9.86 9.00
C LYS A 23 -7.08 -9.74 9.94
N ASN A 24 -7.31 -8.57 10.53
CA ASN A 24 -8.40 -8.34 11.49
C ASN A 24 -9.67 -7.79 10.83
N SER A 25 -9.72 -7.67 9.50
CA SER A 25 -10.87 -7.14 8.80
C SER A 25 -11.66 -8.27 8.13
N ASP A 26 -12.79 -8.66 8.73
CA ASP A 26 -13.66 -9.70 8.19
C ASP A 26 -14.15 -9.38 6.76
N SER A 27 -14.31 -8.08 6.44
CA SER A 27 -14.72 -7.64 5.11
C SER A 27 -13.68 -7.86 4.01
N LEU A 28 -12.42 -8.09 4.38
CA LEU A 28 -11.32 -8.31 3.45
C LEU A 28 -10.98 -9.80 3.29
N GLN A 29 -11.59 -10.70 4.08
CA GLN A 29 -11.31 -12.15 4.01
C GLN A 29 -11.74 -12.79 2.69
N ALA A 30 -12.67 -12.18 1.96
CA ALA A 30 -13.09 -12.64 0.63
C ALA A 30 -12.06 -12.34 -0.48
N TYR A 31 -11.03 -11.54 -0.21
CA TYR A 31 -10.04 -11.10 -1.18
C TYR A 31 -8.75 -11.91 -1.07
N THR A 32 -8.19 -12.31 -2.22
CA THR A 32 -6.84 -12.86 -2.28
C THR A 32 -5.84 -11.72 -2.13
N LYS A 33 -5.04 -11.77 -1.06
CA LYS A 33 -4.04 -10.75 -0.75
C LYS A 33 -2.73 -11.00 -1.48
N TYR A 34 -2.22 -9.98 -2.16
CA TYR A 34 -0.86 -9.90 -2.68
C TYR A 34 -0.14 -8.68 -2.09
N THR A 35 1.10 -8.88 -1.65
CA THR A 35 1.97 -7.77 -1.25
C THR A 35 2.81 -7.32 -2.46
N CYS A 36 2.73 -6.04 -2.83
CA CYS A 36 3.36 -5.53 -4.06
C CYS A 36 4.88 -5.75 -4.08
N SER A 37 5.56 -5.59 -2.95
CA SER A 37 7.00 -5.84 -2.86
C SER A 37 7.37 -7.31 -3.03
N GLU A 38 6.51 -8.24 -2.62
CA GLU A 38 6.69 -9.69 -2.85
C GLU A 38 6.45 -10.05 -4.32
N LEU A 39 5.42 -9.47 -4.96
CA LEU A 39 5.18 -9.61 -6.40
C LEU A 39 6.39 -9.17 -7.22
N ILE A 40 6.91 -7.98 -6.96
CA ILE A 40 8.12 -7.45 -7.62
C ILE A 40 9.30 -8.40 -7.41
N LYS A 41 9.59 -8.78 -6.16
CA LYS A 41 10.72 -9.66 -5.82
C LYS A 41 10.62 -11.01 -6.53
N ASN A 42 9.45 -11.63 -6.53
CA ASN A 42 9.23 -12.94 -7.12
C ASN A 42 9.36 -12.88 -8.65
N TYR A 43 8.77 -11.86 -9.28
CA TYR A 43 8.83 -11.68 -10.72
C TYR A 43 10.26 -11.41 -11.19
N SER A 44 10.97 -10.46 -10.55
CA SER A 44 12.38 -10.20 -10.87
C SER A 44 13.23 -11.46 -10.74
N GLY A 45 13.04 -12.23 -9.66
CA GLY A 45 13.75 -13.50 -9.47
C GLY A 45 13.47 -14.56 -10.54
N GLN A 46 12.28 -14.55 -11.15
CA GLN A 46 11.98 -15.40 -12.30
C GLN A 46 12.57 -14.85 -13.59
N GLU A 47 12.47 -13.55 -13.87
CA GLU A 47 13.07 -12.95 -15.06
C GLU A 47 14.59 -13.18 -15.11
N PHE A 48 15.30 -13.01 -13.98
CA PHE A 48 16.73 -13.35 -13.90
C PHE A 48 17.03 -14.81 -14.24
N LYS A 49 16.08 -15.74 -14.03
CA LYS A 49 16.24 -17.16 -14.40
C LYS A 49 15.94 -17.41 -15.87
N PHE A 50 14.99 -16.70 -16.48
CA PHE A 50 14.52 -16.96 -17.84
C PHE A 50 15.17 -16.08 -18.92
N LYS A 51 15.64 -14.87 -18.59
CA LYS A 51 16.27 -13.93 -19.53
C LYS A 51 17.29 -13.02 -18.81
N LYS A 52 18.57 -13.11 -19.18
CA LYS A 52 19.54 -12.01 -18.98
C LYS A 52 19.12 -10.85 -19.91
N ILE A 53 18.46 -9.82 -19.41
CA ILE A 53 18.22 -8.58 -20.18
C ILE A 53 18.56 -7.35 -19.32
N ASP A 54 19.74 -6.80 -19.58
CA ASP A 54 20.09 -5.44 -20.04
C ASP A 54 19.20 -4.20 -19.81
N ASN A 55 18.19 -4.18 -18.94
CA ASN A 55 17.57 -2.90 -18.57
C ASN A 55 17.14 -2.85 -17.10
N LEU A 56 17.65 -1.85 -16.38
CA LEU A 56 17.13 -1.38 -15.10
C LEU A 56 15.73 -0.80 -15.32
N SER A 57 14.72 -1.66 -15.42
CA SER A 57 13.30 -1.28 -15.43
C SER A 57 12.90 -0.67 -14.09
N ASN A 58 12.00 0.30 -14.11
CA ASN A 58 11.44 0.88 -12.89
C ASN A 58 10.63 -0.20 -12.14
N ASN A 59 10.71 -0.25 -10.81
CA ASN A 59 9.96 -1.18 -9.96
C ASN A 59 8.45 -1.19 -10.26
N GLN A 60 7.89 -0.07 -10.75
CA GLN A 60 6.47 0.00 -11.09
C GLN A 60 6.13 -0.77 -12.37
N ASP A 61 6.99 -0.78 -13.37
CA ASP A 61 6.78 -1.60 -14.58
C ASP A 61 6.83 -3.09 -14.20
N ILE A 62 7.82 -3.47 -13.37
CA ILE A 62 7.94 -4.82 -12.82
C ILE A 62 6.69 -5.20 -12.03
N LEU A 63 6.10 -4.28 -11.27
CA LEU A 63 4.85 -4.53 -10.54
C LEU A 63 3.69 -4.79 -11.50
N LEU A 64 3.55 -4.01 -12.58
CA LEU A 64 2.51 -4.21 -13.57
C LEU A 64 2.63 -5.58 -14.23
N ASP A 65 3.84 -5.96 -14.63
CA ASP A 65 4.11 -7.27 -15.23
C ASP A 65 3.86 -8.42 -14.24
N ALA A 66 4.31 -8.26 -12.98
CA ALA A 66 4.08 -9.24 -11.93
C ALA A 66 2.59 -9.44 -11.63
N VAL A 67 1.80 -8.37 -11.61
CA VAL A 67 0.34 -8.45 -11.42
C VAL A 67 -0.30 -9.16 -12.60
N ASN A 68 0.06 -8.81 -13.83
CA ASN A 68 -0.45 -9.47 -15.03
C ASN A 68 -0.10 -10.97 -15.08
N TYR A 69 1.04 -11.35 -14.49
CA TYR A 69 1.51 -12.74 -14.51
C TYR A 69 0.94 -13.59 -13.37
N TYR A 70 0.92 -13.08 -12.14
CA TYR A 70 0.58 -13.87 -10.94
C TYR A 70 -0.88 -13.74 -10.48
N VAL A 71 -1.55 -12.65 -10.80
CA VAL A 71 -2.87 -12.33 -10.22
C VAL A 71 -3.96 -12.70 -11.22
N ASN A 72 -4.70 -13.77 -10.91
CA ASN A 72 -5.75 -14.32 -11.78
C ASN A 72 -7.13 -14.33 -11.10
N GLU A 73 -7.16 -14.02 -9.81
CA GLU A 73 -8.32 -14.02 -8.95
C GLU A 73 -9.21 -12.81 -9.22
N GLU A 74 -10.52 -12.98 -9.04
CA GLU A 74 -11.48 -11.91 -9.28
C GLU A 74 -11.45 -10.84 -8.19
N MET A 75 -11.38 -11.26 -6.92
CA MET A 75 -11.34 -10.37 -5.76
C MET A 75 -9.91 -10.31 -5.22
N VAL A 76 -9.23 -9.18 -5.45
CA VAL A 76 -7.82 -9.00 -5.16
C VAL A 76 -7.61 -7.84 -4.20
N LEU A 77 -6.75 -8.06 -3.22
CA LEU A 77 -6.21 -7.02 -2.35
C LEU A 77 -4.72 -6.84 -2.62
N LEU A 78 -4.34 -5.63 -3.02
CA LEU A 78 -2.95 -5.23 -3.21
C LEU A 78 -2.48 -4.43 -1.98
N ASP A 79 -1.58 -5.02 -1.20
CA ASP A 79 -0.92 -4.41 -0.04
C ASP A 79 0.36 -3.70 -0.51
N GLY A 80 0.34 -2.36 -0.48
CA GLY A 80 1.37 -1.52 -1.07
C GLY A 80 1.54 -0.17 -0.39
N HIS A 81 2.12 0.76 -1.14
CA HIS A 81 2.43 2.12 -0.74
C HIS A 81 2.17 3.05 -1.92
N VAL A 82 1.80 4.30 -1.67
CA VAL A 82 1.82 5.38 -2.69
C VAL A 82 3.12 6.18 -2.59
N VAL A 83 3.66 6.31 -1.37
CA VAL A 83 4.93 6.95 -1.10
C VAL A 83 6.00 5.90 -0.83
N LEU A 84 7.11 6.01 -1.55
CA LEU A 84 8.30 5.18 -1.39
C LEU A 84 9.49 6.05 -0.95
N PHE A 85 10.54 5.39 -0.47
CA PHE A 85 11.84 6.03 -0.26
C PHE A 85 12.83 5.48 -1.28
N ASN A 86 13.48 6.37 -2.03
CA ASN A 86 14.50 5.97 -2.99
C ASN A 86 15.82 5.64 -2.30
N LYS A 87 16.85 5.27 -3.08
CA LYS A 87 18.19 4.91 -2.57
C LYS A 87 18.88 6.05 -1.82
N GLU A 88 18.50 7.30 -2.09
CA GLU A 88 19.00 8.50 -1.40
C GLU A 88 18.14 8.87 -0.18
N LYS A 89 17.21 8.00 0.25
CA LYS A 89 16.29 8.24 1.37
C LYS A 89 15.33 9.41 1.15
N LYS A 90 15.12 9.82 -0.09
CA LYS A 90 14.13 10.85 -0.45
C LYS A 90 12.79 10.21 -0.77
N ILE A 91 11.73 10.95 -0.48
CA ILE A 91 10.36 10.61 -0.79
C ILE A 91 10.19 10.58 -2.32
N GLU A 92 9.62 9.50 -2.82
CA GLU A 92 9.21 9.31 -4.20
C GLU A 92 7.74 8.90 -4.23
N ILE A 93 6.98 9.44 -5.18
CA ILE A 93 5.54 9.24 -5.28
C ILE A 93 5.26 8.34 -6.48
N ILE A 94 4.51 7.26 -6.27
CA ILE A 94 4.06 6.39 -7.36
C ILE A 94 3.00 7.12 -8.17
N ASP A 95 3.23 7.26 -9.47
CA ASP A 95 2.32 7.96 -10.37
C ASP A 95 0.92 7.32 -10.43
N ILE A 96 -0.11 8.16 -10.55
CA ILE A 96 -1.51 7.74 -10.64
C ILE A 96 -1.78 6.78 -11.82
N SER A 97 -1.00 6.86 -12.89
CA SER A 97 -1.09 5.95 -14.03
C SER A 97 -0.90 4.49 -13.62
N ILE A 98 -0.07 4.20 -12.61
CA ILE A 98 0.11 2.84 -12.09
C ILE A 98 -1.18 2.31 -11.49
N PHE A 99 -1.91 3.12 -10.72
CA PHE A 99 -3.21 2.75 -10.15
C PHE A 99 -4.25 2.49 -11.25
N LYS A 100 -4.22 3.29 -12.32
CA LYS A 100 -5.07 3.08 -13.49
C LYS A 100 -4.75 1.77 -14.20
N CYS A 101 -3.46 1.49 -14.44
CA CYS A 101 -3.01 0.25 -15.09
C CYS A 101 -3.32 -1.00 -14.25
N LEU A 102 -3.19 -0.90 -12.92
CA LEU A 102 -3.59 -1.96 -12.00
C LEU A 102 -5.10 -2.17 -11.93
N SER A 103 -5.90 -1.23 -12.48
CA SER A 103 -7.36 -1.21 -12.41
C SER A 103 -7.88 -1.18 -10.96
N ILE A 104 -7.29 -0.33 -10.12
CA ILE A 104 -7.74 -0.15 -8.73
C ILE A 104 -9.14 0.47 -8.71
N GLU A 105 -10.06 -0.16 -7.98
CA GLU A 105 -11.46 0.26 -7.86
C GLU A 105 -11.79 0.86 -6.49
N TYR A 106 -10.89 0.67 -5.52
CA TYR A 106 -11.06 1.13 -4.15
C TYR A 106 -9.71 1.32 -3.46
N ILE A 107 -9.58 2.38 -2.66
CA ILE A 107 -8.38 2.60 -1.83
C ILE A 107 -8.77 2.55 -0.35
N ILE A 108 -7.98 1.81 0.43
CA ILE A 108 -8.00 1.87 1.90
C ILE A 108 -6.66 2.41 2.34
N PHE A 109 -6.65 3.60 2.93
CA PHE A 109 -5.44 4.22 3.47
C PHE A 109 -5.43 4.12 5.00
N LEU A 110 -4.33 3.61 5.53
CA LEU A 110 -4.07 3.56 6.96
C LEU A 110 -3.07 4.64 7.36
N GLN A 111 -3.39 5.34 8.43
CA GLN A 111 -2.51 6.29 9.11
C GLN A 111 -2.44 5.98 10.60
N ALA A 112 -1.42 6.44 11.29
CA ALA A 112 -1.32 6.39 12.75
C ALA A 112 -0.46 7.55 13.26
N ASP A 113 -0.44 7.77 14.58
CA ASP A 113 0.49 8.73 15.18
C ASP A 113 1.94 8.37 14.75
N PRO A 114 2.72 9.33 14.19
CA PRO A 114 4.10 9.10 13.79
C PRO A 114 4.97 8.45 14.87
N LYS A 115 4.73 8.76 16.15
CA LYS A 115 5.43 8.15 17.29
C LYS A 115 5.12 6.66 17.40
N ILE A 116 3.85 6.28 17.27
CA ILE A 116 3.42 4.88 17.28
C ILE A 116 4.07 4.13 16.11
N ILE A 117 4.13 4.74 14.93
CA ILE A 117 4.76 4.12 13.75
C ILE A 117 6.26 3.93 13.99
N PHE A 118 6.94 4.96 14.50
CA PHE A 118 8.36 4.89 14.84
C PHE A 118 8.66 3.79 15.87
N GLU A 119 7.89 3.74 16.96
CA GLU A 119 8.03 2.69 17.99
C GLU A 119 7.84 1.29 17.41
N ARG A 120 6.85 1.09 16.53
CA ARG A 120 6.62 -0.20 15.84
C ARG A 120 7.81 -0.59 14.96
N LEU A 121 8.36 0.35 14.21
CA LEU A 121 9.52 0.12 13.35
C LEU A 121 10.75 -0.27 14.17
N VAL A 122 11.08 0.52 15.21
CA VAL A 122 12.23 0.23 16.09
C VAL A 122 12.07 -1.13 16.78
N LYS A 123 10.87 -1.43 17.31
CA LYS A 123 10.61 -2.70 18.02
C LYS A 123 10.72 -3.92 17.10
N ARG A 124 10.23 -3.83 15.86
CA ARG A 124 10.19 -4.96 14.93
C ARG A 124 11.53 -5.20 14.24
N ASP A 125 12.20 -4.11 13.84
CA ASP A 125 13.36 -4.17 12.94
C ASP A 125 14.69 -3.98 13.69
N GLY A 126 14.65 -3.75 15.01
CA GLY A 126 15.83 -3.48 15.85
C GLY A 126 16.39 -2.06 15.69
N GLY A 127 15.69 -1.19 14.95
CA GLY A 127 16.05 0.18 14.67
C GLY A 127 15.38 0.70 13.39
N THR A 128 15.49 2.00 13.13
CA THR A 128 15.05 2.60 11.86
C THR A 128 15.90 3.83 11.54
N TRP A 129 16.10 4.09 10.25
CA TRP A 129 16.73 5.33 9.79
C TRP A 129 15.72 6.47 9.61
N LEU A 130 14.42 6.17 9.63
CA LEU A 130 13.35 7.15 9.50
C LEU A 130 13.25 7.99 10.78
N THR A 131 13.23 9.32 10.63
CA THR A 131 12.94 10.23 11.74
C THR A 131 11.43 10.39 11.93
N LEU A 132 11.01 10.89 13.09
CA LEU A 132 9.59 11.21 13.33
C LEU A 132 9.07 12.22 12.29
N ASP A 133 9.83 13.26 12.00
CA ASP A 133 9.47 14.28 11.00
C ASP A 133 9.30 13.67 9.60
N LEU A 134 10.18 12.75 9.21
CA LEU A 134 10.09 12.11 7.89
C LEU A 134 8.92 11.12 7.81
N ILE A 135 8.58 10.45 8.92
CA ILE A 135 7.38 9.61 9.04
C ILE A 135 6.13 10.46 8.88
N GLU A 136 6.07 11.61 9.57
CA GLU A 136 4.95 12.55 9.49
C GLU A 136 4.81 13.14 8.08
N GLU A 137 5.91 13.61 7.48
CA GLU A 137 5.96 14.14 6.13
C GLU A 137 5.47 13.11 5.09
N ALA A 138 6.03 11.89 5.11
CA ALA A 138 5.66 10.83 4.18
C ALA A 138 4.18 10.44 4.31
N GLN A 139 3.66 10.38 5.54
CA GLN A 139 2.26 10.06 5.79
C GLN A 139 1.31 11.16 5.31
N ASN A 140 1.68 12.44 5.50
CA ASN A 140 0.90 13.57 5.01
C ASN A 140 0.85 13.58 3.48
N ILE A 141 2.00 13.41 2.82
CA ILE A 141 2.08 13.32 1.35
C ILE A 141 1.27 12.12 0.83
N GLU A 142 1.41 10.95 1.45
CA GLU A 142 0.66 9.75 1.05
C GLU A 142 -0.85 9.98 1.18
N ARG A 143 -1.31 10.61 2.26
CA ARG A 143 -2.71 10.95 2.46
C ARG A 143 -3.24 11.90 1.39
N GLU A 144 -2.50 12.96 1.08
CA GLU A 144 -2.86 13.92 0.04
C GLU A 144 -2.99 13.24 -1.33
N LYS A 145 -2.00 12.40 -1.68
CA LYS A 145 -2.00 11.67 -2.96
C LYS A 145 -3.10 10.63 -3.06
N VAL A 146 -3.40 9.90 -1.98
CA VAL A 146 -4.55 9.00 -1.95
C VAL A 146 -5.87 9.73 -2.25
N ILE A 147 -6.07 10.90 -1.64
CA ILE A 147 -7.29 11.70 -1.85
C ILE A 147 -7.33 12.27 -3.28
N GLU A 148 -6.20 12.71 -3.80
CA GLU A 148 -6.06 13.17 -5.19
C GLU A 148 -6.38 12.05 -6.18
N TYR A 149 -5.85 10.84 -5.94
CA TYR A 149 -6.01 9.69 -6.83
C TYR A 149 -7.45 9.17 -6.80
N SER A 150 -8.06 9.09 -5.62
CA SER A 150 -9.44 8.64 -5.50
C SER A 150 -10.41 9.55 -6.26
N LYS A 151 -10.22 10.87 -6.16
CA LYS A 151 -11.02 11.86 -6.90
C LYS A 151 -10.79 11.76 -8.42
N SER A 152 -9.53 11.66 -8.83
CA SER A 152 -9.15 11.65 -10.25
C SER A 152 -9.59 10.37 -10.97
N LEU A 153 -9.50 9.23 -10.29
CA LEU A 153 -9.94 7.92 -10.80
C LEU A 153 -11.44 7.68 -10.62
N LYS A 154 -12.13 8.55 -9.87
CA LYS A 154 -13.53 8.41 -9.48
C LYS A 154 -13.83 7.11 -8.74
N ILE A 155 -12.97 6.78 -7.79
CA ILE A 155 -13.08 5.58 -6.95
C ILE A 155 -13.27 5.95 -5.50
N ASN A 156 -13.87 5.04 -4.75
CA ASN A 156 -14.12 5.23 -3.32
C ASN A 156 -12.82 5.07 -2.52
N CYS A 157 -12.72 5.82 -1.42
CA CYS A 157 -11.57 5.80 -0.54
C CYS A 157 -11.98 5.86 0.93
N ASP A 158 -11.40 4.96 1.72
CA ASP A 158 -11.54 4.92 3.17
C ASP A 158 -10.22 5.28 3.85
N ILE A 159 -10.28 6.16 4.83
CA ILE A 159 -9.14 6.52 5.67
C ILE A 159 -9.39 6.02 7.10
N TYR A 160 -8.47 5.22 7.62
CA TYR A 160 -8.49 4.71 8.98
C TYR A 160 -7.28 5.23 9.76
N THR A 161 -7.51 5.63 11.00
CA THR A 161 -6.44 5.78 11.99
C THR A 161 -6.25 4.44 12.72
N TRP A 162 -5.03 3.91 12.75
CA TRP A 162 -4.68 2.59 13.25
C TRP A 162 -3.69 2.65 14.42
N ASP A 163 -4.22 2.89 15.60
CA ASP A 163 -3.58 2.67 16.88
C ASP A 163 -4.01 1.30 17.43
N GLN A 164 -3.08 0.35 17.47
CA GLN A 164 -3.29 -1.02 17.96
C GLN A 164 -3.58 -1.09 19.49
N LEU A 165 -4.21 -0.07 20.07
CA LEU A 165 -4.61 0.00 21.47
C LEU A 165 -6.08 -0.43 21.58
N GLU A 166 -6.25 -1.65 22.06
CA GLU A 166 -7.47 -2.24 22.64
C GLU A 166 -8.78 -2.13 21.84
N SER A 167 -9.13 -3.21 21.14
CA SER A 167 -10.50 -3.74 20.90
C SER A 167 -11.64 -2.83 20.40
N VAL A 168 -11.51 -1.51 20.27
CA VAL A 168 -12.64 -0.62 19.98
C VAL A 168 -12.21 0.65 19.24
N PHE A 169 -11.30 0.64 18.26
CA PHE A 169 -11.11 1.82 17.41
C PHE A 169 -10.79 1.49 15.94
N ASN A 170 -11.64 0.65 15.32
CA ASN A 170 -11.83 0.74 13.86
C ASN A 170 -12.63 2.01 13.53
N ARG A 171 -12.11 3.20 13.84
CA ARG A 171 -12.77 4.43 13.46
C ARG A 171 -12.42 4.72 12.02
N LYS A 172 -13.34 4.39 11.12
CA LYS A 172 -13.38 4.99 9.79
C LYS A 172 -13.45 6.50 9.98
N VAL A 173 -12.34 7.19 9.75
CA VAL A 173 -12.24 8.64 10.00
C VAL A 173 -12.92 9.40 8.87
N PHE A 174 -12.86 8.83 7.67
CA PHE A 174 -13.39 9.45 6.47
C PHE A 174 -13.76 8.39 5.44
N SER A 175 -14.92 8.55 4.79
CA SER A 175 -15.35 7.80 3.62
C SER A 175 -15.60 8.82 2.52
N PHE A 176 -15.01 8.61 1.36
CA PHE A 176 -15.44 9.32 0.17
C PHE A 176 -16.21 8.33 -0.71
N ASN A 177 -17.52 8.57 -0.86
CA ASN A 177 -18.38 7.84 -1.77
C ASN A 177 -18.61 8.74 -3.00
N LEU A 178 -18.17 8.28 -4.16
CA LEU A 178 -18.37 8.92 -5.46
C LEU A 178 -19.54 8.31 -6.22
#